data_AF-A0A7C5G5G6-F1
#
_entry.id   AF-A0A7C5G5G6-F1
#
_cell.length_a   1.000
_cell.length_b   1.000
_cell.length_c   1.000
_cell.angle_alpha   90.00
_cell.angle_beta   90.00
_cell.angle_gamma   90.00
#
_symmetry.space_group_name_H-M   'P 1'
#
loop_
_entity.id
_entity.type
_entity.pdbx_description
1 polymer ?
#
loop_
_entity_poly.entity_id
_entity_poly.type
_entity_poly.pdbx_seq_one_letter_code
_entity_poly.pdbx_strand_id
1 'polypeptide(L)'
;MKHLNTIMISAITAAAVHVLFLVARPPARAPEVVTVNFERLAEARARAMQGQARSQEQLIADAAQYGERLGRILTDIASRQGYVVLTHAAVAGGSRDITDIVLQQLSESEDR
;
A
#
# COMPACT_ATOMS: atom_id res chain seq x y z
N MET A 1 4.76 -20.51 3.30
CA MET A 1 4.08 -19.26 3.74
C MET A 1 5.05 -18.12 4.08
N LYS A 2 6.11 -18.32 4.88
CA LYS A 2 7.06 -17.24 5.24
C LYS A 2 7.67 -16.49 4.04
N HIS A 3 8.11 -17.20 2.98
CA HIS A 3 8.71 -16.56 1.81
C HIS A 3 7.76 -15.66 1.00
N LEU A 4 6.49 -16.04 0.86
CA LEU A 4 5.49 -15.20 0.18
C LEU A 4 5.26 -13.90 0.96
N ASN A 5 5.15 -13.99 2.29
CA ASN A 5 4.93 -12.82 3.13
C ASN A 5 6.11 -11.85 3.04
N THR A 6 7.36 -12.35 3.04
CA THR A 6 8.55 -11.52 2.87
C THR A 6 8.58 -10.81 1.51
N ILE A 7 8.30 -11.51 0.41
CA ILE A 7 8.27 -10.92 -0.94
C ILE A 7 7.21 -9.81 -1.02
N MET A 8 6.03 -10.06 -0.45
CA MET A 8 4.94 -9.07 -0.41
C MET A 8 5.30 -7.84 0.42
N ILE A 9 5.86 -8.03 1.62
CA ILE A 9 6.31 -6.93 2.47
C ILE A 9 7.36 -6.08 1.75
N SER A 10 8.32 -6.70 1.04
CA SER A 10 9.32 -5.97 0.26
C SER A 10 8.70 -5.16 -0.88
N ALA A 11 7.76 -5.74 -1.64
CA ALA A 11 7.08 -5.02 -2.72
C ALA A 11 6.21 -3.86 -2.20
N ILE A 12 5.50 -4.07 -1.11
CA ILE A 12 4.70 -3.05 -0.44
C ILE A 12 5.59 -1.93 0.09
N THR A 13 6.73 -2.27 0.70
CA THR A 13 7.72 -1.28 1.16
C THR A 13 8.30 -0.48 0.00
N ALA A 14 8.59 -1.10 -1.15
CA ALA A 14 9.07 -0.38 -2.32
C ALA A 14 8.04 0.61 -2.88
N ALA A 15 6.75 0.22 -2.91
CA ALA A 15 5.64 1.10 -3.28
C ALA A 15 5.47 2.26 -2.28
N ALA A 16 5.69 1.99 -1.00
CA ALA A 16 5.63 2.95 0.11
C ALA A 16 6.63 4.08 0.00
N VAL A 17 7.88 3.73 -0.31
CA VAL A 17 8.99 4.68 -0.39
C VAL A 17 8.73 5.71 -1.50
N HIS A 18 8.07 5.30 -2.58
CA HIS A 18 7.63 6.20 -3.65
C HIS A 18 6.56 7.20 -3.21
N VAL A 19 5.76 6.85 -2.20
CA VAL A 19 4.65 7.69 -1.69
C VAL A 19 5.12 8.63 -0.58
N LEU A 20 6.23 8.30 0.10
CA LEU A 20 6.69 8.96 1.31
C LEU A 20 7.09 10.44 1.17
N PHE A 21 7.20 11.00 -0.04
CA PHE A 21 7.45 12.43 -0.24
C PHE A 21 6.82 12.93 -1.54
N LEU A 22 5.53 13.22 -1.53
CA LEU A 22 4.88 14.01 -2.59
C LEU A 22 4.04 15.13 -1.98
N VAL A 23 4.73 16.18 -1.51
CA VAL A 23 4.11 17.49 -1.29
C VAL A 23 4.78 18.48 -2.24
N ALA A 24 4.44 18.42 -3.53
CA ALA A 24 5.02 19.28 -4.57
C ALA A 24 4.62 20.77 -4.42
N ARG A 25 3.63 21.09 -3.58
CA ARG A 25 3.31 22.46 -3.14
C ARG A 25 2.86 22.42 -1.68
N PRO A 26 3.33 23.35 -0.83
CA PRO A 26 2.82 23.45 0.54
C PRO A 26 1.30 23.66 0.47
N PRO A 27 0.50 22.74 1.04
CA PRO A 27 -0.96 22.85 0.98
C PRO A 27 -1.41 24.10 1.77
N ALA A 28 -2.51 24.71 1.33
CA ALA A 28 -3.10 25.88 1.99
C ALA A 28 -3.57 25.60 3.43
N ARG A 29 -3.64 24.32 3.82
CA ARG A 29 -3.88 23.82 5.18
C ARG A 29 -2.80 22.79 5.50
N ALA A 30 -2.40 22.66 6.76
CA ALA A 30 -1.48 21.60 7.18
C ALA A 30 -2.04 20.23 6.74
N PRO A 31 -1.26 19.41 6.01
CA PRO A 31 -1.77 18.14 5.52
C PRO A 31 -1.97 17.18 6.69
N GLU A 32 -3.06 16.42 6.67
CA GLU A 32 -3.31 15.39 7.68
C GLU A 32 -2.32 14.24 7.49
N VAL A 33 -1.66 13.82 8.56
CA VAL A 33 -0.74 12.68 8.54
C VAL A 33 -1.53 11.42 8.88
N VAL A 34 -1.64 10.51 7.93
CA VAL A 34 -2.37 9.23 8.08
C VAL A 34 -1.41 8.06 7.98
N THR A 35 -1.79 6.90 8.54
CA THR A 35 -0.98 5.69 8.51
C THR A 35 -1.63 4.57 7.71
N VAL A 36 -0.82 3.67 7.15
CA VAL A 36 -1.25 2.42 6.52
C VAL A 36 -0.48 1.25 7.16
N ASN A 37 -1.17 0.15 7.41
CA ASN A 37 -0.61 -1.08 7.96
C ASN A 37 -0.25 -2.07 6.84
N PHE A 38 1.05 -2.20 6.58
CA PHE A 38 1.57 -3.05 5.51
C PHE A 38 1.47 -4.54 5.75
N GLU A 39 1.53 -4.98 7.00
CA GLU A 39 1.35 -6.38 7.33
C GLU A 39 -0.07 -6.81 6.97
N ARG A 40 -1.07 -5.95 7.28
CA ARG A 40 -2.46 -6.19 6.90
C ARG A 40 -2.65 -6.21 5.37
N LEU A 41 -2.01 -5.31 4.64
CA LEU A 41 -2.06 -5.33 3.17
C LEU A 41 -1.40 -6.59 2.57
N ALA A 42 -0.23 -6.97 3.10
CA ALA A 42 0.51 -8.17 2.68
C ALA A 42 -0.30 -9.45 2.95
N GLU A 43 -0.90 -9.55 4.13
CA GLU A 43 -1.75 -10.67 4.50
C GLU A 43 -3.00 -10.77 3.62
N ALA A 44 -3.68 -9.65 3.38
CA ALA A 44 -4.86 -9.62 2.51
C ALA A 44 -4.52 -10.14 1.10
N ARG A 45 -3.40 -9.67 0.52
CA ARG A 45 -2.95 -10.14 -0.79
C ARG A 45 -2.49 -11.60 -0.76
N ALA A 46 -1.74 -12.00 0.26
CA ALA A 46 -1.31 -13.39 0.41
C ALA A 46 -2.52 -14.35 0.51
N ARG A 47 -3.59 -13.96 1.21
CA ARG A 47 -4.85 -14.72 1.29
C ARG A 47 -5.55 -14.81 -0.06
N ALA A 48 -5.67 -13.70 -0.80
CA ALA A 48 -6.24 -13.70 -2.15
C ALA A 48 -5.45 -14.59 -3.13
N MET A 49 -4.14 -14.78 -2.86
CA MET A 49 -3.25 -15.62 -3.65
C MET A 49 -3.20 -17.10 -3.20
N GLN A 50 -3.80 -17.46 -2.06
CA GLN A 50 -3.81 -18.84 -1.57
C GLN A 50 -4.58 -19.77 -2.53
N GLY A 51 -4.04 -20.97 -2.76
CA GLY A 51 -4.68 -22.00 -3.58
C GLY A 51 -4.39 -21.91 -5.09
N GLN A 52 -3.67 -20.89 -5.56
CA GLN A 52 -3.27 -20.77 -6.96
C GLN A 52 -1.84 -21.30 -7.14
N ALA A 53 -1.66 -22.32 -7.99
CA ALA A 53 -0.35 -22.83 -8.32
C ALA A 53 0.44 -21.78 -9.11
N ARG A 54 1.51 -21.25 -8.53
CA ARG A 54 2.36 -20.21 -9.12
C ARG A 54 3.83 -20.57 -9.02
N SER A 55 4.58 -20.27 -10.07
CA SER A 55 6.04 -20.28 -10.02
C SER A 55 6.56 -19.11 -9.17
N GLN A 56 7.80 -19.19 -8.71
CA GLN A 56 8.45 -18.09 -7.99
C GLN A 56 8.48 -16.79 -8.84
N GLU A 57 8.68 -16.92 -10.14
CA GLU A 57 8.72 -15.81 -11.08
C GLU A 57 7.35 -15.12 -11.19
N GLN A 58 6.27 -15.91 -11.24
CA GLN A 58 4.89 -15.39 -11.19
C GLN A 58 4.59 -14.68 -9.86
N LEU A 59 5.08 -15.20 -8.74
CA LEU A 59 4.93 -14.55 -7.44
C LEU A 59 5.62 -13.19 -7.38
N ILE A 60 6.82 -13.08 -7.97
CA ILE A 60 7.56 -11.82 -8.05
C ILE A 60 6.83 -10.81 -8.93
N ALA A 61 6.36 -11.24 -10.11
CA ALA A 61 5.60 -10.38 -11.02
C ALA A 61 4.30 -9.89 -10.38
N ASP A 62 3.54 -10.78 -9.73
CA ASP A 62 2.30 -10.43 -9.02
C ASP A 62 2.54 -9.44 -7.88
N ALA A 63 3.63 -9.63 -7.12
CA ALA A 63 4.02 -8.73 -6.04
C ALA A 63 4.41 -7.34 -6.58
N ALA A 64 5.17 -7.27 -7.66
CA ALA A 64 5.54 -6.00 -8.31
C ALA A 64 4.30 -5.24 -8.81
N GLN A 65 3.40 -5.93 -9.53
CA GLN A 65 2.17 -5.33 -10.04
C GLN A 65 1.23 -4.88 -8.90
N TYR A 66 1.20 -5.62 -7.79
CA TYR A 66 0.48 -5.22 -6.58
C TYR A 66 1.08 -3.96 -5.96
N GLY A 67 2.41 -3.89 -5.83
CA GLY A 67 3.13 -2.70 -5.36
C GLY A 67 2.84 -1.45 -6.21
N GLU A 68 2.90 -1.56 -7.53
CA GLU A 68 2.59 -0.42 -8.43
C GLU A 68 1.15 0.07 -8.29
N ARG A 69 0.18 -0.84 -8.13
CA ARG A 69 -1.23 -0.49 -7.87
C ARG A 69 -1.39 0.23 -6.54
N LEU A 70 -0.79 -0.31 -5.49
CA LEU A 70 -0.80 0.31 -4.17
C LEU A 70 -0.19 1.73 -4.22
N GLY A 71 0.95 1.90 -4.88
CA GLY A 71 1.60 3.21 -5.03
C GLY A 71 0.70 4.24 -5.72
N ARG A 72 -0.03 3.83 -6.77
CA ARG A 72 -1.01 4.70 -7.46
C ARG A 72 -2.18 5.09 -6.56
N ILE A 73 -2.76 4.14 -5.83
CA ILE A 73 -3.87 4.38 -4.90
C ILE A 73 -3.45 5.37 -3.81
N LEU A 74 -2.30 5.13 -3.17
CA LEU A 74 -1.83 6.02 -2.11
C LEU A 74 -1.51 7.44 -2.64
N THR A 75 -0.97 7.55 -3.86
CA THR A 75 -0.75 8.85 -4.52
C THR A 75 -2.06 9.57 -4.82
N ASP A 76 -3.09 8.86 -5.29
CA ASP A 76 -4.41 9.43 -5.56
C ASP A 76 -5.09 9.90 -4.26
N ILE A 77 -5.01 9.09 -3.19
CA ILE A 77 -5.50 9.47 -1.85
C ILE A 77 -4.78 10.72 -1.34
N ALA A 78 -3.44 10.74 -1.39
CA ALA A 78 -2.64 11.88 -0.95
C ALA A 78 -2.98 13.16 -1.72
N SER A 79 -3.10 13.06 -3.05
CA SER A 79 -3.37 14.21 -3.92
C SER A 79 -4.81 14.75 -3.79
N ARG A 80 -5.82 13.89 -3.66
CA ARG A 80 -7.23 14.31 -3.58
C ARG A 80 -7.62 14.82 -2.19
N GLN A 81 -7.10 14.19 -1.14
CA GLN A 81 -7.56 14.45 0.23
C GLN A 81 -6.58 15.32 1.02
N GLY A 82 -5.42 15.66 0.44
CA GLY A 82 -4.40 16.50 1.08
C GLY A 82 -3.70 15.80 2.24
N TYR A 83 -3.48 14.48 2.13
CA TYR A 83 -2.86 13.67 3.15
C TYR A 83 -1.35 13.48 2.93
N VAL A 84 -0.61 13.37 4.03
CA VAL A 84 0.71 12.73 4.03
C VAL A 84 0.49 11.29 4.48
N VAL A 85 0.72 10.34 3.57
CA VAL A 85 0.57 8.91 3.86
C VAL A 85 1.88 8.37 4.41
N LEU A 86 1.84 7.93 5.66
CA LEU A 86 2.92 7.19 6.30
C LEU A 86 2.59 5.72 6.30
N THR A 87 3.61 4.92 6.11
CA THR A 87 3.46 3.55 5.64
C THR A 87 3.79 2.53 6.72
N HIS A 88 4.13 3.00 7.92
CA HIS A 88 4.30 2.17 9.09
C HIS A 88 3.66 2.80 10.33
N ALA A 89 2.54 2.20 10.79
CA ALA A 89 1.77 2.64 11.94
C ALA A 89 2.57 2.73 13.26
N ALA A 90 3.70 2.02 13.37
CA ALA A 90 4.49 1.98 14.59
C ALA A 90 5.36 3.23 14.81
N VAL A 91 5.64 4.02 13.77
CA VAL A 91 6.70 5.04 13.81
C VAL A 91 6.17 6.47 13.84
N ALA A 92 4.90 6.69 13.47
CA ALA A 92 4.37 8.03 13.36
C ALA A 92 3.02 8.13 14.07
N GLY A 93 2.90 9.13 14.95
CA GLY A 93 1.64 9.55 15.56
C GLY A 93 0.68 10.16 14.55
N GLY A 94 0.39 9.43 13.46
CA GLY A 94 -0.63 9.79 12.50
C GLY A 94 -1.98 9.86 13.20
N SER A 95 -2.82 10.78 12.73
CA SER A 95 -4.14 11.03 13.31
C SER A 95 -5.10 9.86 13.10
N ARG A 96 -4.85 9.02 12.08
CA ARG A 96 -5.77 7.98 11.62
C ARG A 96 -5.09 6.89 10.79
N ASP A 97 -5.51 5.64 10.99
CA ASP A 97 -5.20 4.50 10.13
C ASP A 97 -6.21 4.42 8.97
N ILE A 98 -5.73 4.45 7.73
CA ILE A 98 -6.55 4.39 6.50
C ILE A 98 -6.44 3.03 5.78
N THR A 99 -5.90 1.99 6.43
CA THR A 99 -5.68 0.66 5.82
C THR A 99 -6.94 0.09 5.16
N ASP A 100 -8.10 0.22 5.81
CA ASP A 100 -9.35 -0.33 5.27
C ASP A 100 -9.82 0.41 4.01
N ILE A 101 -9.59 1.73 3.94
CA ILE A 101 -9.87 2.54 2.74
C ILE A 101 -8.99 2.07 1.58
N VAL A 102 -7.70 1.82 1.84
CA VAL A 102 -6.75 1.34 0.83
C VAL A 102 -7.12 -0.07 0.36
N LEU A 103 -7.50 -0.97 1.27
CA LEU A 103 -7.97 -2.32 0.94
C LEU A 103 -9.22 -2.29 0.05
N GLN A 104 -10.18 -1.42 0.37
CA GLN A 104 -11.39 -1.25 -0.44
C GLN A 104 -11.05 -0.80 -1.87
N GLN A 105 -10.21 0.22 -2.03
CA GLN A 105 -9.83 0.71 -3.37
C GLN A 105 -9.02 -0.31 -4.17
N LEU A 106 -8.22 -1.15 -3.49
CA LEU A 106 -7.51 -2.26 -4.13
C LEU A 106 -8.50 -3.30 -4.66
N SER A 107 -9.53 -3.68 -3.89
CA SER A 107 -10.55 -4.62 -4.37
C SER A 107 -11.37 -4.07 -5.55
N GLU A 108 -11.79 -2.80 -5.50
CA GLU A 108 -12.54 -2.15 -6.59
C GLU A 108 -11.73 -2.05 -7.90
N SER A 109 -10.40 -2.10 -7.80
CA SER A 109 -9.49 -2.10 -8.94
C SER A 109 -9.22 -3.50 -9.52
N GLU A 110 -9.61 -4.57 -8.83
CA GLU A 110 -9.44 -5.97 -9.29
C GLU A 110 -10.65 -6.46 -10.10
N ASP A 111 -11.83 -5.87 -9.90
CA ASP A 111 -13.07 -6.19 -10.61
C ASP A 111 -13.25 -5.43 -11.96
N ARG A 112 -12.30 -4.56 -12.31
CA ARG A 112 -12.30 -3.74 -13.54
C ARG A 112 -11.29 -4.25 -14.56
#